data_AF-A0AA39UUI9-F1
#
_entry.id   AF-A0AA39UUI9-F1
#
_cell.length_a   1.000
_cell.length_b   1.000
_cell.length_c   1.000
_cell.angle_alpha   90.00
_cell.angle_beta   90.00
_cell.angle_gamma   90.00
#
_symmetry.space_group_name_H-M   'P 1'
#
loop_
_entity.id
_entity.type
_entity.pdbx_description
1 polymer ?
#
loop_
_entity_poly.entity_id
_entity_poly.type
_entity_poly.pdbx_seq_one_letter_code
_entity_poly.pdbx_strand_id
1 'polypeptide(L)'
;LKGYVDNFDPLPLHDGLAEYALISAFRGSRFGHIARSELASLECGISLPTDFEHSDSYIDWTIGVHGIYITRRLSRRPTHMHRLCSQQSFSATYLPDVIPEQGWDKIEAVDSAIHKAGWNGRITEDLRRSVTLRRYPS
;
A
#
# COMPACT_ATOMS: atom_id res chain seq x y z
N LEU A 1 7.64 -10.51 -16.94
CA LEU A 1 7.75 -10.18 -15.50
C LEU A 1 8.23 -11.43 -14.74
N LYS A 2 9.29 -11.34 -13.93
CA LYS A 2 9.90 -12.48 -13.21
C LYS A 2 9.90 -12.33 -11.69
N GLY A 3 9.43 -11.18 -11.19
CA GLY A 3 9.30 -10.83 -9.79
C GLY A 3 8.54 -9.50 -9.70
N TYR A 4 7.73 -9.34 -8.66
CA TYR A 4 7.09 -8.08 -8.31
C TYR A 4 6.79 -8.08 -6.82
N VAL A 5 7.25 -7.03 -6.16
CA VAL A 5 7.02 -6.77 -4.74
C VAL A 5 6.86 -5.27 -4.58
N ASP A 6 5.87 -4.87 -3.79
CA ASP A 6 5.74 -3.50 -3.33
C ASP A 6 5.93 -3.44 -1.83
N ASN A 7 6.45 -2.32 -1.36
CA ASN A 7 6.36 -1.94 0.04
C ASN A 7 6.14 -0.46 0.19
N PHE A 8 5.27 -0.15 1.13
CA PHE A 8 4.82 1.21 1.41
C PHE A 8 5.03 1.58 2.87
N ASP A 9 5.73 0.74 3.64
CA ASP A 9 6.35 1.14 4.89
C ASP A 9 7.66 1.89 4.59
N PRO A 10 7.94 3.00 5.30
CA PRO A 10 9.15 3.77 5.06
C PRO A 10 10.39 2.93 5.38
N LEU A 11 11.26 2.75 4.38
CA LEU A 11 12.55 2.07 4.51
C LEU A 11 13.69 2.99 4.05
N PRO A 12 14.89 2.87 4.63
CA PRO A 12 16.09 3.51 4.09
C PRO A 12 16.29 3.06 2.64
N LEU A 13 16.44 4.01 1.71
CA LEU A 13 16.41 3.73 0.27
C LEU A 13 17.43 2.66 -0.16
N HIS A 14 18.67 2.77 0.33
CA HIS A 14 19.74 1.84 -0.03
C HIS A 14 19.44 0.41 0.43
N ASP A 15 19.09 0.26 1.71
CA ASP A 15 18.89 -1.06 2.31
C ASP A 15 17.56 -1.68 1.85
N GLY A 16 16.50 -0.88 1.77
CA GLY A 16 15.20 -1.29 1.27
C GLY A 16 15.26 -1.71 -0.20
N LEU A 17 16.00 -1.00 -1.06
CA LEU A 17 16.10 -1.39 -2.47
C LEU A 17 16.79 -2.75 -2.64
N ALA A 18 17.92 -2.95 -1.95
CA ALA A 18 18.65 -4.22 -2.01
C ALA A 18 17.80 -5.38 -1.46
N GLU A 19 17.12 -5.18 -0.33
CA GLU A 19 16.24 -6.17 0.26
C GLU A 19 15.07 -6.51 -0.66
N TYR A 20 14.38 -5.51 -1.21
CA TYR A 20 13.21 -5.73 -2.06
C TYR A 20 13.55 -6.30 -3.43
N ALA A 21 14.73 -6.01 -3.98
CA ALA A 21 15.22 -6.70 -5.17
C ALA A 21 15.36 -8.22 -4.92
N LEU A 22 15.90 -8.62 -3.76
CA LEU A 22 16.01 -10.03 -3.37
C LEU A 22 14.65 -10.67 -3.10
N ILE A 23 13.74 -9.95 -2.42
CA ILE A 23 12.37 -10.44 -2.17
C ILE A 23 11.63 -10.64 -3.50
N SER A 24 11.74 -9.69 -4.44
CA SER A 24 11.13 -9.79 -5.78
C SER A 24 11.63 -11.02 -6.54
N ALA A 25 12.95 -11.23 -6.53
CA ALA A 25 13.62 -12.28 -7.28
C ALA A 25 13.39 -13.69 -6.71
N PHE A 26 13.25 -13.81 -5.39
CA PHE A 26 13.32 -15.10 -4.71
C PHE A 26 12.14 -15.44 -3.81
N ARG A 27 11.29 -14.49 -3.42
CA ARG A 27 10.21 -14.75 -2.46
C ARG A 27 8.81 -14.59 -3.05
N GLY A 28 8.70 -14.17 -4.30
CA GLY A 28 7.41 -14.15 -5.01
C GLY A 28 6.93 -15.58 -5.31
N SER A 29 5.77 -15.97 -4.78
CA SER A 29 5.16 -17.29 -5.06
C SER A 29 4.59 -17.42 -6.48
N ARG A 30 4.38 -16.28 -7.16
CA ARG A 30 3.73 -16.19 -8.48
C ARG A 30 4.66 -16.55 -9.63
N PHE A 31 5.98 -16.48 -9.43
CA PHE A 31 7.00 -16.71 -10.45
C PHE A 31 8.08 -17.63 -9.89
N GLY A 32 8.72 -18.42 -10.75
CA GLY A 32 9.90 -19.20 -10.35
C GLY A 32 11.07 -18.28 -9.98
N HIS A 33 11.92 -18.74 -9.05
CA HIS A 33 13.13 -18.03 -8.65
C HIS A 33 14.00 -17.69 -9.87
N ILE A 34 14.60 -16.49 -9.87
CA ILE A 34 15.50 -16.06 -10.94
C ILE A 34 16.80 -16.88 -10.89
N ALA A 35 17.14 -17.55 -11.99
CA ALA A 35 18.40 -18.28 -12.13
C ALA A 35 19.53 -17.36 -12.59
N ARG A 36 20.78 -17.70 -12.25
CA ARG A 36 21.97 -16.90 -12.61
C ARG A 36 22.10 -16.68 -14.12
N SER A 37 21.70 -17.65 -14.93
CA SER A 37 21.73 -17.57 -16.40
C SER A 37 20.75 -16.57 -16.98
N GLU A 38 19.66 -16.27 -16.26
CA GLU A 38 18.63 -15.32 -16.71
C GLU A 38 19.02 -13.87 -16.37
N LEU A 39 19.93 -13.66 -15.42
CA LEU A 39 20.25 -12.34 -14.88
C LEU A 39 20.70 -11.34 -15.97
N ALA A 40 21.49 -11.79 -16.94
CA ALA A 40 22.01 -10.94 -18.00
C ALA A 40 20.92 -10.47 -19.00
N SER A 41 19.77 -11.15 -19.05
CA SER A 41 18.65 -10.80 -19.93
C SER A 41 17.50 -10.08 -19.22
N LEU A 42 17.64 -9.81 -17.92
CA LEU A 42 16.59 -9.19 -17.11
C LEU A 42 16.81 -7.70 -16.93
N GLU A 43 15.72 -6.95 -16.99
CA GLU A 43 15.65 -5.55 -16.62
C GLU A 43 14.99 -5.40 -15.24
N CYS A 44 15.53 -4.51 -14.42
CA CYS A 44 14.98 -4.17 -13.11
C CYS A 44 14.35 -2.78 -13.20
N GLY A 45 13.03 -2.72 -13.04
CA GLY A 45 12.29 -1.47 -12.87
C GLY A 45 12.06 -1.17 -11.40
N ILE A 46 12.23 0.09 -11.01
CA ILE A 46 11.96 0.58 -9.66
C ILE A 46 10.98 1.75 -9.80
N SER A 47 9.86 1.68 -9.10
CA SER A 47 8.95 2.80 -8.94
C SER A 47 9.05 3.31 -7.51
N LEU A 48 9.45 4.58 -7.35
CA LEU A 48 9.51 5.26 -6.06
C LEU A 48 8.41 6.32 -6.03
N PRO A 49 7.27 6.05 -5.38
CA PRO A 49 6.26 7.08 -5.19
C PRO A 49 6.86 8.21 -4.36
N THR A 50 6.85 9.41 -4.91
CA THR A 50 7.33 10.63 -4.24
C THR A 50 6.16 11.60 -4.04
N ASP A 51 6.38 12.69 -3.31
CA ASP A 51 5.41 13.79 -3.18
C ASP A 51 4.02 13.38 -2.64
N PHE A 52 4.02 12.58 -1.59
CA PHE A 52 2.79 12.24 -0.88
C PHE A 52 2.20 13.46 -0.16
N GLU A 53 1.12 13.99 -0.71
CA GLU A 53 0.35 15.11 -0.17
C GLU A 53 -0.75 14.62 0.77
N HIS A 54 -1.05 15.40 1.81
CA HIS A 54 -2.24 15.16 2.63
C HIS A 54 -3.48 15.60 1.85
N SER A 55 -4.48 14.73 1.79
CA SER A 55 -5.77 15.08 1.21
C SER A 55 -6.68 15.69 2.28
N ASP A 56 -7.45 16.73 1.91
CA ASP A 56 -8.41 17.38 2.84
C ASP A 56 -9.57 16.45 3.22
N SER A 57 -9.85 15.47 2.35
CA SER A 57 -10.90 14.47 2.53
C SER A 57 -10.46 13.13 1.91
N TYR A 58 -11.08 12.03 2.35
CA TYR A 58 -10.83 10.69 1.79
C TYR A 58 -11.22 10.55 0.30
N ILE A 59 -11.88 11.55 -0.28
CA ILE A 59 -12.24 11.63 -1.71
C ILE A 59 -11.48 12.72 -2.48
N ASP A 60 -10.56 13.44 -1.84
CA ASP A 60 -9.78 14.53 -2.45
C ASP A 60 -8.54 13.99 -3.18
N TRP A 61 -8.80 13.30 -4.30
CA TRP A 61 -7.82 12.78 -5.25
C TRP A 61 -8.50 12.54 -6.60
N THR A 62 -7.76 12.14 -7.64
CA THR A 62 -8.29 12.01 -9.02
C THR A 62 -7.97 10.63 -9.54
N ILE A 63 -9.01 9.89 -9.95
CA ILE A 63 -8.89 8.53 -10.48
C ILE A 63 -8.02 8.55 -11.75
N GLY A 64 -7.09 7.61 -11.86
CA GLY A 64 -6.16 7.51 -12.99
C GLY A 64 -5.05 8.56 -13.02
N VAL A 65 -5.00 9.45 -12.02
CA VAL A 65 -3.94 10.46 -11.87
C VAL A 65 -3.18 10.26 -10.57
N HIS A 66 -3.91 10.02 -9.48
CA HIS A 66 -3.34 9.91 -8.15
C HIS A 66 -3.43 8.46 -7.62
N GLY A 67 -2.34 7.99 -7.03
CA GLY A 67 -2.35 6.85 -6.12
C GLY A 67 -2.85 7.29 -4.75
N ILE A 68 -3.40 6.34 -3.99
CA ILE A 68 -3.90 6.60 -2.62
C ILE A 68 -3.12 5.76 -1.63
N TYR A 69 -2.73 6.36 -0.52
CA TYR A 69 -2.13 5.70 0.64
C TYR A 69 -2.97 6.05 1.87
N ILE A 70 -3.69 5.06 2.40
CA ILE A 70 -4.52 5.23 3.58
C ILE A 70 -3.77 4.79 4.82
N THR A 71 -3.98 5.51 5.92
CA THR A 71 -3.51 5.11 7.24
C THR A 71 -4.60 5.37 8.27
N ARG A 72 -4.70 4.49 9.26
CA ARG A 72 -5.49 4.78 10.46
C ARG A 72 -4.73 4.38 11.70
N ARG A 73 -4.68 5.28 12.66
CA ARG A 73 -4.19 4.99 14.01
C ARG A 73 -5.37 4.58 14.88
N LEU A 74 -5.41 3.33 15.32
CA LEU A 74 -6.38 2.90 16.33
C LEU A 74 -5.99 3.51 17.68
N SER A 75 -6.70 4.57 18.07
CA SER A 75 -6.58 5.14 19.42
C SER A 75 -7.12 4.14 20.45
N ARG A 76 -6.27 3.68 21.38
CA ARG A 76 -6.72 2.84 22.49
C ARG A 76 -7.32 3.72 23.57
N ARG A 77 -8.58 3.44 23.97
CA ARG A 77 -8.90 3.52 25.40
C ARG A 77 -8.14 2.39 26.10
N PRO A 78 -7.38 2.66 27.17
CA PRO A 78 -6.65 1.62 27.88
C PRO A 78 -7.63 0.76 28.68
N THR A 79 -8.20 -0.26 28.04
CA THR A 79 -8.80 -1.38 28.78
C THR A 79 -7.68 -2.33 29.19
N HIS A 80 -7.69 -2.71 30.47
CA HIS A 80 -6.64 -3.42 31.22
C HIS A 80 -6.32 -4.85 30.71
N MET A 81 -6.67 -5.23 29.47
CA MET A 81 -6.65 -6.63 29.04
C MET A 81 -5.85 -6.97 27.77
N HIS A 82 -5.11 -6.05 27.14
CA HIS A 82 -4.27 -6.44 25.99
C HIS A 82 -2.90 -5.78 26.07
N ARG A 83 -1.94 -6.45 26.73
CA ARG A 83 -0.54 -6.02 26.87
C ARG A 83 0.38 -6.64 25.78
N LEU A 84 -0.17 -7.09 24.65
CA LEU A 84 0.58 -7.75 23.58
C LEU A 84 0.26 -7.29 22.15
N CYS A 85 -0.72 -6.39 21.96
CA CYS A 85 -0.97 -5.83 20.64
C CYS A 85 -0.28 -4.47 20.57
N SER A 86 0.82 -4.41 19.83
CA SER A 86 1.43 -3.18 19.32
C SER A 86 0.36 -2.22 18.82
N GLN A 87 0.66 -0.92 18.77
CA GLN A 87 -0.20 0.08 18.11
C GLN A 87 -0.69 -0.50 16.77
N GLN A 88 -1.95 -0.98 16.71
CA GLN A 88 -2.51 -1.50 15.46
C GLN A 88 -2.86 -0.28 14.60
N SER A 89 -1.84 0.36 14.04
CA SER A 89 -2.02 1.15 12.84
C SER A 89 -2.14 0.20 11.67
N PHE A 90 -3.12 0.43 10.81
CA PHE A 90 -3.18 -0.24 9.53
C PHE A 90 -2.98 0.76 8.40
N SER A 91 -2.41 0.26 7.32
CA SER A 91 -2.16 1.01 6.09
C SER A 91 -2.49 0.16 4.88
N ALA A 92 -2.85 0.83 3.79
CA ALA A 92 -2.99 0.21 2.49
C ALA A 92 -2.79 1.26 1.41
N THR A 93 -2.54 0.78 0.19
CA THR A 93 -2.31 1.66 -0.96
C THR A 93 -2.78 1.03 -2.24
N TYR A 94 -3.09 1.92 -3.18
CA TYR A 94 -3.31 1.61 -4.58
C TYR A 94 -2.55 2.59 -5.45
N LEU A 95 -1.93 2.05 -6.50
CA LEU A 95 -1.30 2.85 -7.55
C LEU A 95 -2.38 3.55 -8.40
N PRO A 96 -2.03 4.65 -9.08
CA PRO A 96 -2.96 5.40 -9.95
C PRO A 96 -3.72 4.53 -10.96
N ASP A 97 -3.07 3.52 -11.51
CA ASP A 97 -3.61 2.67 -12.58
C ASP A 97 -4.57 1.58 -12.07
N VAL A 98 -4.43 1.15 -10.80
CA VAL A 98 -5.23 0.03 -10.27
C VAL A 98 -6.72 0.40 -10.18
N ILE A 99 -7.01 1.63 -9.79
CA ILE A 99 -8.38 2.09 -9.56
C ILE A 99 -9.21 2.11 -10.87
N PRO A 100 -8.75 2.74 -11.97
CA PRO A 100 -9.48 2.70 -13.24
C PRO A 100 -9.52 1.29 -13.84
N GLU A 101 -8.49 0.46 -13.68
CA GLU A 101 -8.49 -0.93 -14.17
C GLU A 101 -9.57 -1.79 -13.50
N GLN A 102 -9.83 -1.57 -12.22
CA GLN A 102 -10.90 -2.25 -11.49
C GLN A 102 -12.30 -1.67 -11.76
N GLY A 103 -12.37 -0.50 -12.39
CA GLY A 103 -13.64 0.22 -12.59
C GLY A 103 -14.25 0.76 -11.29
N TRP A 104 -13.44 0.96 -10.25
CA TRP A 104 -13.91 1.45 -8.95
C TRP A 104 -14.16 2.95 -8.97
N ASP A 105 -15.23 3.37 -8.29
CA ASP A 105 -15.36 4.76 -7.87
C ASP A 105 -14.46 5.09 -6.66
N LYS A 106 -14.45 6.35 -6.24
CA LYS A 106 -13.60 6.79 -5.11
C LYS A 106 -13.96 6.11 -3.79
N ILE A 107 -15.24 5.84 -3.56
CA ILE A 107 -15.72 5.24 -2.32
C ILE A 107 -15.36 3.76 -2.30
N GLU A 108 -15.62 3.06 -3.41
CA GLU A 108 -15.26 1.65 -3.59
C GLU A 108 -13.75 1.44 -3.44
N ALA A 109 -12.93 2.31 -4.01
CA ALA A 109 -11.47 2.25 -3.88
C ALA A 109 -11.02 2.41 -2.41
N VAL A 110 -11.62 3.35 -1.68
CA VAL A 110 -11.31 3.58 -0.26
C VAL A 110 -11.80 2.42 0.60
N ASP A 111 -12.99 1.87 0.34
CA ASP A 111 -13.54 0.74 1.08
C ASP A 111 -12.69 -0.53 0.85
N SER A 112 -12.30 -0.76 -0.40
CA SER A 112 -11.37 -1.82 -0.80
C SER A 112 -10.01 -1.64 -0.11
N ALA A 113 -9.50 -0.40 -0.03
CA ALA A 113 -8.25 -0.11 0.67
C ALA A 113 -8.37 -0.38 2.17
N ILE A 114 -9.48 -0.01 2.81
CA ILE A 114 -9.75 -0.27 4.23
C ILE A 114 -9.77 -1.78 4.51
N HIS A 115 -10.42 -2.57 3.65
CA HIS A 115 -10.41 -4.03 3.75
C HIS A 115 -9.01 -4.61 3.53
N LYS A 116 -8.27 -4.12 2.53
CA LYS A 116 -6.88 -4.50 2.24
C LYS A 116 -5.95 -4.20 3.41
N ALA A 117 -6.22 -3.13 4.16
CA ALA A 117 -5.48 -2.79 5.37
C ALA A 117 -5.77 -3.74 6.56
N GLY A 118 -6.72 -4.67 6.41
CA GLY A 118 -7.06 -5.68 7.41
C GLY A 118 -8.30 -5.38 8.24
N TRP A 119 -9.11 -4.37 7.86
CA TRP A 119 -10.40 -4.14 8.50
C TRP A 119 -11.45 -5.13 7.98
N ASN A 120 -11.99 -5.98 8.86
CA ASN A 120 -12.99 -6.98 8.50
C ASN A 120 -14.42 -6.61 8.93
N GLY A 121 -14.62 -5.42 9.51
CA GLY A 121 -15.92 -4.95 9.99
C GLY A 121 -16.72 -4.22 8.92
N ARG A 122 -17.94 -3.80 9.28
CA ARG A 122 -18.74 -2.89 8.44
C ARG A 122 -18.01 -1.55 8.27
N ILE A 123 -17.97 -1.04 7.05
CA ILE A 123 -17.45 0.28 6.75
C ILE A 123 -18.58 1.30 6.85
N THR A 124 -18.42 2.27 7.75
CA THR A 124 -19.36 3.38 7.94
C THR A 124 -18.74 4.68 7.41
N GLU A 125 -19.57 5.70 7.22
CA GLU A 125 -19.09 7.02 6.80
C GLU A 125 -18.10 7.63 7.80
N ASP A 126 -18.37 7.50 9.11
CA ASP A 126 -17.43 7.92 10.16
C ASP A 126 -16.09 7.17 10.06
N LEU A 127 -16.14 5.90 9.66
CA LEU A 127 -14.94 5.10 9.45
C LEU A 127 -14.09 5.69 8.33
N ARG A 128 -14.70 6.03 7.19
CA ARG A 128 -13.99 6.64 6.05
C ARG A 128 -13.39 7.99 6.43
N ARG A 129 -14.14 8.82 7.15
CA ARG A 129 -13.66 10.12 7.66
C ARG A 129 -12.55 10.01 8.69
N SER A 130 -12.49 8.90 9.42
CA SER A 130 -11.41 8.64 10.39
C SER A 130 -10.08 8.21 9.74
N VAL A 131 -10.09 7.89 8.45
CA VAL A 131 -8.90 7.48 7.71
C VAL A 131 -8.13 8.72 7.26
N THR A 132 -6.83 8.71 7.52
CA THR A 132 -5.90 9.67 6.97
C THR A 132 -5.48 9.21 5.58
N LEU A 133 -5.87 9.95 4.54
CA LEU A 133 -5.50 9.67 3.16
C LEU A 133 -4.38 10.60 2.71
N ARG A 134 -3.34 10.00 2.11
CA ARG A 134 -2.32 10.71 1.36
C ARG A 134 -2.45 10.33 -0.11
N ARG A 135 -2.33 11.30 -1.00
CA ARG A 135 -2.30 11.08 -2.45
C ARG A 135 -0.90 11.30 -2.98
N TYR A 136 -0.55 10.64 -4.07
CA TYR A 136 0.73 10.83 -4.76
C TYR A 136 0.53 10.72 -6.27
N PRO A 137 1.28 11.48 -7.08
CA PRO A 137 1.26 11.36 -8.53
C PRO A 137 1.86 10.01 -8.98
N SER A 138 1.54 9.61 -10.21
CA SER A 138 2.17 8.46 -10.86
C SER A 138 3.65 8.68 -11.19
#